data_AF-A0A0G1DAS3-F1
#
_entry.id   AF-A0A0G1DAS3-F1
#
_cell.length_a   1.000
_cell.length_b   1.000
_cell.length_c   1.000
_cell.angle_alpha   90.00
_cell.angle_beta   90.00
_cell.angle_gamma   90.00
#
_symmetry.space_group_name_H-M   'P 1'
#
loop_
_entity.id
_entity.type
_entity.pdbx_description
1 polymer ?
#
loop_
_entity_poly.entity_id
_entity_poly.type
_entity_poly.pdbx_seq_one_letter_code
_entity_poly.pdbx_strand_id
1 'polypeptide(L)'
;MTEQKKKKLIPIGIDDFKELVEQNYYFADKSLLIKELLDSGAKVTLLPRPRRFGKTLNLSMLRYFFEKVVDDRSYRPFSLDTSAHTEAQKNPLIPTLRYIFPPGKHSGCTDVSRESGSSYRHFFNGLKIEQYADCMKHQGQYPVIWLTFKDVKSRNWAECYHLLRKQISGEFARHSWLGENLSSPEREQFEKIRMGEGDLADYMHALLDLSRYLEHVYKAKVMILIDEYDAPIHAGYLNGYYSEIIDFIRVFMGAGLKGNNSLNFGVLTGILRVAKESIFSGINNLRVCTLVQESYANQFGFLEDEVAAMLAYFELENKLDEVRRWYNGYQSGSYKVYNPWSIINLAGNKGVIQAYWVNTSDNLLVRDILKKSQPYIKEDVEKLMHGESLHTLINENLTLLDIDHDENALWNFLLLRISRYRMKR
;
A
#
# COMPACT_ATOMS: atom_id res chain seq x y z
N MET A 1 28.22 -18.05 24.63
CA MET A 1 27.05 -18.83 24.19
C MET A 1 26.40 -18.05 23.06
N THR A 2 26.57 -18.52 21.83
CA THR A 2 26.01 -17.91 20.63
C THR A 2 24.49 -18.05 20.68
N GLU A 3 23.74 -16.95 20.75
CA GLU A 3 22.29 -16.95 20.55
C GLU A 3 21.98 -17.70 19.24
N GLN A 4 21.30 -18.82 19.32
CA GLN A 4 20.72 -19.46 18.15
C GLN A 4 19.70 -18.49 17.56
N LYS A 5 20.09 -17.74 16.53
CA LYS A 5 19.17 -16.86 15.78
C LYS A 5 17.99 -17.71 15.31
N LYS A 6 16.82 -17.44 15.88
CA LYS A 6 15.55 -18.08 15.51
C LYS A 6 15.36 -17.99 13.99
N LYS A 7 15.12 -19.13 13.33
CA LYS A 7 14.87 -19.18 11.87
C LYS A 7 13.68 -18.28 11.54
N LYS A 8 13.84 -17.43 10.52
CA LYS A 8 12.83 -16.48 10.07
C LYS A 8 11.66 -17.22 9.44
N LEU A 9 10.45 -16.70 9.64
CA LEU A 9 9.22 -17.25 9.10
C LEU A 9 8.95 -16.73 7.67
N ILE A 10 8.08 -17.40 6.92
CA ILE A 10 7.68 -16.97 5.57
C ILE A 10 6.50 -15.99 5.71
N PRO A 11 6.55 -14.78 5.12
CA PRO A 11 5.53 -13.75 5.29
C PRO A 11 4.29 -13.99 4.38
N ILE A 12 3.57 -15.08 4.59
CA ILE A 12 2.33 -15.34 3.82
C ILE A 12 1.23 -14.42 4.34
N GLY A 13 0.81 -13.47 3.50
CA GLY A 13 -0.31 -12.57 3.82
C GLY A 13 0.07 -11.36 4.67
N ILE A 14 1.35 -11.19 5.01
CA ILE A 14 1.85 -10.04 5.77
C ILE A 14 2.05 -8.86 4.82
N ASP A 15 1.30 -7.78 5.04
CA ASP A 15 1.41 -6.52 4.28
C ASP A 15 1.79 -5.31 5.16
N ASP A 16 2.01 -5.52 6.45
CA ASP A 16 2.52 -4.52 7.38
C ASP A 16 4.01 -4.72 7.71
N PHE A 17 4.80 -3.65 7.57
CA PHE A 17 6.25 -3.73 7.76
C PHE A 17 6.65 -3.88 9.23
N LYS A 18 5.92 -3.28 10.16
CA LYS A 18 6.17 -3.44 11.61
C LYS A 18 5.92 -4.88 12.02
N GLU A 19 4.78 -5.45 11.63
CA GLU A 19 4.46 -6.86 11.88
C GLU A 19 5.55 -7.78 11.31
N LEU A 20 6.00 -7.51 10.08
CA LEU A 20 7.04 -8.27 9.41
C LEU A 20 8.34 -8.33 10.24
N VAL A 21 8.75 -7.20 10.81
CA VAL A 21 9.98 -7.09 11.61
C VAL A 21 9.80 -7.69 13.01
N GLU A 22 8.72 -7.32 13.71
CA GLU A 22 8.47 -7.76 15.10
C GLU A 22 8.28 -9.27 15.22
N GLN A 23 7.61 -9.89 14.23
CA GLN A 23 7.43 -11.35 14.19
C GLN A 23 8.61 -12.10 13.54
N ASN A 24 9.70 -11.40 13.18
CA ASN A 24 10.92 -11.95 12.59
C ASN A 24 10.66 -12.78 11.32
N TYR A 25 9.88 -12.24 10.38
CA TYR A 25 9.69 -12.83 9.06
C TYR A 25 10.90 -12.58 8.15
N TYR A 26 11.02 -13.42 7.12
CA TYR A 26 11.99 -13.21 6.04
C TYR A 26 11.57 -12.00 5.21
N PHE A 27 12.51 -11.10 4.97
CA PHE A 27 12.29 -9.86 4.24
C PHE A 27 13.32 -9.72 3.13
N ALA A 28 12.84 -9.57 1.89
CA ALA A 28 13.68 -9.12 0.79
C ALA A 28 13.78 -7.59 0.88
N ASP A 29 14.96 -7.10 1.22
CA ASP A 29 15.16 -5.69 1.58
C ASP A 29 15.03 -4.73 0.38
N LYS A 30 13.92 -3.98 0.39
CA LYS A 30 13.56 -2.90 -0.55
C LYS A 30 13.65 -1.51 0.07
N SER A 31 14.37 -1.34 1.18
CA SER A 31 14.50 -0.06 1.88
C SER A 31 15.12 1.06 1.03
N LEU A 32 15.83 0.73 -0.06
CA LEU A 32 16.33 1.71 -1.02
C LEU A 32 15.22 2.47 -1.79
N LEU A 33 13.97 2.02 -1.72
CA LEU A 33 12.82 2.79 -2.16
C LEU A 33 12.75 4.16 -1.48
N ILE A 34 13.13 4.24 -0.19
CA ILE A 34 13.18 5.49 0.57
C ILE A 34 14.15 6.47 -0.10
N LYS A 35 15.36 6.01 -0.40
CA LYS A 35 16.40 6.81 -1.06
C LYS A 35 15.91 7.29 -2.42
N GLU A 36 15.35 6.40 -3.23
CA GLU A 36 14.90 6.76 -4.58
C GLU A 36 13.73 7.75 -4.57
N LEU A 37 12.86 7.72 -3.55
CA LEU A 37 11.83 8.74 -3.35
C LEU A 37 12.41 10.09 -2.96
N LEU A 38 13.38 10.13 -2.04
CA LEU A 38 14.02 11.36 -1.60
C LEU A 38 14.84 12.02 -2.74
N ASP A 39 15.60 11.23 -3.50
CA ASP A 39 16.42 11.71 -4.61
C ASP A 39 15.60 12.22 -5.81
N SER A 40 14.39 11.68 -5.99
CA SER A 40 13.50 12.04 -7.11
C SER A 40 13.09 13.52 -7.09
N GLY A 41 12.97 14.12 -5.91
CA GLY A 41 12.51 15.51 -5.73
C GLY A 41 11.05 15.76 -6.15
N ALA A 42 10.32 14.73 -6.58
CA ALA A 42 8.93 14.86 -7.00
C ALA A 42 8.00 15.08 -5.80
N LYS A 43 7.15 16.12 -5.87
CA LYS A 43 6.15 16.38 -4.82
C LYS A 43 5.10 15.29 -4.71
N VAL A 44 4.72 14.66 -5.82
CA VAL A 44 3.76 13.55 -5.81
C VAL A 44 4.27 12.47 -6.75
N THR A 45 4.40 11.25 -6.24
CA THR A 45 4.83 10.09 -7.03
C THR A 45 3.72 9.05 -7.04
N LEU A 46 3.26 8.65 -8.23
CA LEU A 46 2.37 7.52 -8.43
C LEU A 46 3.20 6.32 -8.90
N LEU A 47 3.05 5.18 -8.21
CA LEU A 47 3.77 3.93 -8.46
C LEU A 47 2.77 2.83 -8.88
N PRO A 48 2.27 2.81 -10.14
CA PRO A 48 1.43 1.73 -10.63
C PRO A 48 2.26 0.45 -10.73
N ARG A 49 1.84 -0.61 -10.04
CA ARG A 49 2.49 -1.92 -10.14
C ARG A 49 1.45 -3.02 -10.21
N PRO A 50 1.80 -4.19 -10.77
CA PRO A 50 0.88 -5.31 -10.79
C PRO A 50 0.39 -5.72 -9.40
N ARG A 51 -0.70 -6.49 -9.35
CA ARG A 51 -1.21 -7.02 -8.08
C ARG A 51 -0.15 -7.88 -7.38
N ARG A 52 -0.13 -7.82 -6.05
CA ARG A 52 0.77 -8.62 -5.19
C ARG A 52 2.28 -8.36 -5.42
N PHE A 53 2.66 -7.17 -5.86
CA PHE A 53 4.06 -6.73 -6.05
C PHE A 53 4.72 -6.09 -4.82
N GLY A 54 4.09 -6.17 -3.64
CA GLY A 54 4.63 -5.58 -2.42
C GLY A 54 4.32 -4.09 -2.23
N LYS A 55 3.33 -3.53 -2.94
CA LYS A 55 2.94 -2.12 -2.84
C LYS A 55 2.59 -1.70 -1.41
N THR A 56 1.61 -2.36 -0.79
CA THR A 56 1.14 -2.08 0.57
C THR A 56 2.27 -2.20 1.60
N LEU A 57 3.07 -3.27 1.52
CA LEU A 57 4.23 -3.48 2.41
C LEU A 57 5.26 -2.36 2.28
N ASN A 58 5.62 -1.99 1.04
CA ASN A 58 6.55 -0.89 0.78
C ASN A 58 6.01 0.44 1.30
N LEU A 59 4.70 0.70 1.12
CA LEU A 59 4.08 1.94 1.57
C LEU A 59 4.01 1.97 3.12
N SER A 60 3.72 0.85 3.78
CA SER A 60 3.79 0.69 5.25
C SER A 60 5.22 0.93 5.77
N MET A 61 6.24 0.40 5.09
CA MET A 61 7.65 0.70 5.39
C MET A 61 7.95 2.21 5.29
N LEU A 62 7.46 2.90 4.26
CA LEU A 62 7.62 4.35 4.13
C LEU A 62 6.95 5.10 5.29
N ARG A 63 5.74 4.68 5.68
CA ARG A 63 5.06 5.23 6.85
C ARG A 63 5.95 5.11 8.09
N TYR A 64 6.41 3.91 8.44
CA TYR A 64 7.23 3.71 9.65
C TYR A 64 8.59 4.40 9.56
N PHE A 65 9.16 4.58 8.38
CA PHE A 65 10.41 5.30 8.22
C PHE A 65 10.24 6.79 8.55
N PHE A 66 9.21 7.41 7.99
CA PHE A 66 9.06 8.86 8.03
C PHE A 66 8.23 9.39 9.20
N GLU A 67 7.29 8.59 9.70
CA GLU A 67 6.29 9.01 10.68
C GLU A 67 6.93 9.43 12.00
N LYS A 68 6.70 10.68 12.36
CA LYS A 68 7.03 11.23 13.66
C LYS A 68 6.02 10.73 14.69
N VAL A 69 6.46 9.90 15.61
CA VAL A 69 5.62 9.39 16.69
C VAL A 69 5.47 10.45 17.78
N VAL A 70 4.23 10.82 18.07
CA VAL A 70 3.86 11.52 19.32
C VAL A 70 3.52 10.43 20.32
N ASP A 71 4.11 10.49 21.52
CA ASP A 71 4.02 9.46 22.58
C ASP A 71 2.68 8.70 22.55
N ASP A 72 2.75 7.47 22.06
CA ASP A 72 1.62 6.65 21.63
C ASP A 72 0.81 6.17 22.84
N ARG A 73 -0.44 6.63 22.96
CA ARG A 73 -1.44 6.04 23.88
C ARG A 73 -2.72 5.58 23.20
N SER A 74 -2.80 5.56 21.87
CA SER A 74 -4.07 5.21 21.24
C SER A 74 -3.93 4.76 19.79
N TYR A 75 -3.40 3.55 19.58
CA TYR A 75 -3.77 2.76 18.41
C TYR A 75 -4.11 1.32 18.81
N ARG A 76 -5.38 0.94 18.64
CA ARG A 76 -5.82 -0.45 18.52
C ARG A 76 -6.48 -0.59 17.14
N PRO A 77 -6.00 -1.47 16.26
CA PRO A 77 -6.69 -1.75 15.02
C PRO A 77 -8.10 -2.30 15.31
N PHE A 78 -9.08 -1.82 14.55
CA PHE A 78 -10.47 -2.25 14.62
C PHE A 78 -10.57 -3.70 14.15
N SER A 79 -10.69 -4.65 15.09
CA SER A 79 -11.09 -6.03 14.78
C SER A 79 -12.57 -6.05 14.46
N LEU A 80 -12.92 -6.61 13.30
CA LEU A 80 -14.30 -6.92 12.92
C LEU A 80 -14.85 -7.98 13.88
N ASP A 81 -15.60 -7.57 14.90
CA ASP A 81 -16.46 -8.49 15.64
C ASP A 81 -17.70 -8.79 14.80
N THR A 82 -17.65 -9.91 14.08
CA THR A 82 -18.84 -10.59 13.59
C THR A 82 -19.44 -11.43 14.72
N SER A 83 -20.49 -10.94 15.37
CA SER A 83 -21.60 -11.80 15.83
C SER A 83 -22.81 -10.95 16.24
N ALA A 84 -23.95 -11.29 15.63
CA ALA A 84 -25.26 -10.76 15.95
C ALA A 84 -25.88 -11.55 17.12
N HIS A 85 -26.61 -10.81 17.97
CA HIS A 85 -27.77 -11.17 18.79
C HIS A 85 -27.91 -12.58 19.41
N THR A 86 -27.98 -12.63 20.74
CA THR A 86 -29.16 -13.17 21.45
C THR A 86 -29.23 -12.67 22.89
N GLU A 87 -30.44 -12.31 23.33
CA GLU A 87 -30.80 -11.75 24.65
C GLU A 87 -30.75 -12.79 25.79
N ALA A 88 -30.44 -12.35 27.02
CA ALA A 88 -31.31 -12.50 28.22
C ALA A 88 -30.60 -12.22 29.58
N GLN A 89 -31.07 -11.16 30.24
CA GLN A 89 -31.43 -11.02 31.67
C GLN A 89 -30.52 -11.44 32.86
N LYS A 90 -30.39 -10.45 33.77
CA LYS A 90 -30.31 -10.46 35.27
C LYS A 90 -28.93 -10.41 35.98
N ASN A 91 -28.79 -9.31 36.72
CA ASN A 91 -27.76 -8.83 37.67
C ASN A 91 -27.66 -9.71 38.97
N PRO A 92 -26.85 -9.41 40.02
CA PRO A 92 -25.50 -8.79 40.20
C PRO A 92 -24.53 -9.63 41.10
N LEU A 93 -23.24 -9.23 41.22
CA LEU A 93 -22.38 -9.14 42.45
C LEU A 93 -20.87 -9.50 42.26
N ILE A 94 -20.00 -8.46 42.34
CA ILE A 94 -18.67 -8.36 43.05
C ILE A 94 -17.46 -9.22 42.54
N PRO A 95 -16.15 -8.85 42.70
CA PRO A 95 -15.44 -7.56 42.87
C PRO A 95 -14.29 -7.32 41.86
N THR A 96 -13.82 -6.07 41.83
CA THR A 96 -12.54 -5.59 41.28
C THR A 96 -11.29 -6.21 41.94
N LEU A 97 -10.35 -6.70 41.14
CA LEU A 97 -8.97 -7.02 41.54
C LEU A 97 -8.00 -5.98 40.95
N ARG A 98 -7.47 -5.10 41.81
CA ARG A 98 -6.28 -4.29 41.55
C ARG A 98 -5.06 -5.15 41.90
N TYR A 99 -4.19 -5.42 40.94
CA TYR A 99 -2.86 -5.97 41.22
C TYR A 99 -1.84 -4.84 41.41
N ILE A 100 -1.26 -4.80 42.61
CA ILE A 100 -0.14 -3.94 43.01
C ILE A 100 1.10 -4.85 43.06
N PHE A 101 2.21 -4.48 42.40
CA PHE A 101 3.50 -5.15 42.59
C PHE A 101 4.35 -4.43 43.66
N PRO A 102 5.05 -5.15 44.56
CA PRO A 102 5.88 -4.58 45.64
C PRO A 102 7.33 -4.26 45.18
N PRO A 103 8.10 -3.46 45.95
CA PRO A 103 9.45 -3.04 45.58
C PRO A 103 10.55 -4.00 46.10
N GLY A 104 11.57 -4.27 45.27
CA GLY A 104 12.81 -4.97 45.65
C GLY A 104 14.05 -4.20 45.19
N LYS A 105 15.05 -4.07 46.07
CA LYS A 105 16.22 -3.18 45.99
C LYS A 105 17.53 -3.91 45.59
N HIS A 106 18.34 -3.21 44.77
CA HIS A 106 19.81 -3.20 44.57
C HIS A 106 20.53 -4.49 44.10
N SER A 107 21.56 -4.48 43.22
CA SER A 107 22.66 -3.52 43.04
C SER A 107 23.36 -3.61 41.64
N GLY A 108 23.82 -2.45 41.14
CA GLY A 108 25.07 -2.25 40.38
C GLY A 108 25.17 -2.65 38.89
N CYS A 109 24.90 -1.73 37.96
CA CYS A 109 25.86 -1.32 36.91
C CYS A 109 25.30 -0.16 36.06
N THR A 110 26.10 0.91 36.01
CA THR A 110 26.14 2.10 35.14
C THR A 110 24.95 2.47 34.24
N ASP A 111 24.49 3.70 34.46
CA ASP A 111 23.59 4.51 33.62
C ASP A 111 23.74 4.30 32.11
N VAL A 112 22.67 3.82 31.50
CA VAL A 112 22.27 4.22 30.15
C VAL A 112 20.89 4.84 30.30
N SER A 113 20.83 6.14 30.12
CA SER A 113 19.63 6.96 30.06
C SER A 113 18.56 6.28 29.21
N ARG A 114 17.46 5.92 29.87
CA ARG A 114 16.22 5.49 29.23
C ARG A 114 15.60 6.68 28.51
N GLU A 115 15.91 6.83 27.22
CA GLU A 115 15.01 7.54 26.28
C GLU A 115 13.98 6.52 25.76
N SER A 116 12.97 6.25 26.58
CA SER A 116 11.79 5.50 26.16
C SER A 116 10.77 6.46 25.54
N GLY A 117 11.04 6.91 24.31
CA GLY A 117 10.04 7.42 23.38
C GLY A 117 9.93 6.42 22.23
N SER A 118 8.73 5.95 21.91
CA SER A 118 8.49 4.86 20.94
C SER A 118 8.94 5.26 19.53
N SER A 119 10.19 4.97 19.19
CA SER A 119 10.80 5.31 17.92
C SER A 119 10.82 4.11 16.98
N TYR A 120 10.27 4.26 15.77
CA TYR A 120 10.34 3.24 14.71
C TYR A 120 11.74 3.02 14.13
N ARG A 121 12.75 3.77 14.63
CA ARG A 121 14.14 3.69 14.16
C ARG A 121 14.67 2.26 14.09
N HIS A 122 14.42 1.49 15.14
CA HIS A 122 14.93 0.13 15.29
C HIS A 122 14.43 -0.85 14.22
N PHE A 123 13.31 -0.56 13.54
CA PHE A 123 12.82 -1.42 12.44
C PHE A 123 13.71 -1.38 11.19
N PHE A 124 14.60 -0.39 11.09
CA PHE A 124 15.49 -0.22 9.94
C PHE A 124 16.91 -0.73 10.20
N ASN A 125 17.17 -1.27 11.39
CA ASN A 125 18.47 -1.80 11.79
C ASN A 125 18.91 -2.95 10.87
N GLY A 126 20.08 -2.80 10.26
CA GLY A 126 20.68 -3.76 9.33
C GLY A 126 20.09 -3.75 7.92
N LEU A 127 19.22 -2.80 7.58
CA LEU A 127 18.71 -2.63 6.22
C LEU A 127 19.66 -1.79 5.35
N LYS A 128 19.58 -1.97 4.03
CA LYS A 128 20.38 -1.26 3.02
C LYS A 128 20.31 0.27 3.17
N ILE A 129 19.18 0.82 3.59
CA ILE A 129 18.99 2.26 3.77
C ILE A 129 19.91 2.88 4.83
N GLU A 130 20.35 2.11 5.83
CA GLU A 130 21.22 2.62 6.90
C GLU A 130 22.55 3.15 6.40
N GLN A 131 23.01 2.65 5.24
CA GLN A 131 24.25 3.09 4.61
C GLN A 131 24.16 4.54 4.08
N TYR A 132 22.96 5.12 4.03
CA TYR A 132 22.69 6.44 3.48
C TYR A 132 22.35 7.43 4.59
N ALA A 133 23.38 7.95 5.26
CA ALA A 133 23.24 8.87 6.38
C ALA A 133 22.34 10.09 6.06
N ASP A 134 22.38 10.61 4.83
CA ASP A 134 21.51 11.72 4.41
C ASP A 134 20.03 11.33 4.39
N CYS A 135 19.70 10.11 3.95
CA CYS A 135 18.33 9.59 4.01
C CYS A 135 17.89 9.39 5.46
N MET A 136 18.77 8.87 6.32
CA MET A 136 18.46 8.61 7.74
C MET A 136 18.11 9.88 8.53
N LYS A 137 18.55 11.07 8.09
CA LYS A 137 18.13 12.36 8.67
C LYS A 137 16.63 12.61 8.57
N HIS A 138 15.95 11.99 7.59
CA HIS A 138 14.51 12.12 7.38
C HIS A 138 13.68 11.18 8.26
N GLN A 139 14.33 10.24 8.97
CA GLN A 139 13.63 9.22 9.73
C GLN A 139 12.88 9.82 10.93
N GLY A 140 11.59 9.54 11.02
CA GLY A 140 10.70 10.00 12.09
C GLY A 140 10.53 11.52 12.18
N GLN A 141 10.68 12.25 11.06
CA GLN A 141 10.65 13.72 11.05
C GLN A 141 9.29 14.34 10.68
N TYR A 142 8.35 13.54 10.18
CA TYR A 142 7.18 14.09 9.49
C TYR A 142 5.86 13.56 10.05
N PRO A 143 4.82 14.42 10.15
CA PRO A 143 3.46 13.92 10.22
C PRO A 143 3.11 13.18 8.93
N VAL A 144 2.49 12.00 9.08
CA VAL A 144 2.07 11.16 7.95
C VAL A 144 0.56 11.00 7.97
N ILE A 145 -0.07 11.25 6.83
CA ILE A 145 -1.44 10.82 6.53
C ILE A 145 -1.35 9.51 5.76
N TRP A 146 -2.07 8.49 6.22
CA TRP A 146 -2.09 7.16 5.63
C TRP A 146 -3.52 6.73 5.30
N LEU A 147 -3.80 6.49 4.02
CA LEU A 147 -5.10 6.00 3.56
C LEU A 147 -4.93 4.75 2.70
N THR A 148 -5.87 3.83 2.79
CA THR A 148 -5.98 2.70 1.86
C THR A 148 -7.42 2.60 1.35
N PHE A 149 -7.58 2.48 0.04
CA PHE A 149 -8.89 2.30 -0.58
C PHE A 149 -9.11 0.87 -1.12
N LYS A 150 -8.25 -0.08 -0.73
CA LYS A 150 -8.31 -1.49 -1.13
C LYS A 150 -9.68 -2.13 -0.92
N ASP A 151 -10.38 -1.77 0.15
CA ASP A 151 -11.68 -2.32 0.52
C ASP A 151 -12.87 -1.42 0.15
N VAL A 152 -12.63 -0.34 -0.59
CA VAL A 152 -13.69 0.57 -1.07
C VAL A 152 -14.21 0.03 -2.41
N LYS A 153 -15.03 -1.02 -2.35
CA LYS A 153 -15.66 -1.67 -3.51
C LYS A 153 -17.13 -1.90 -3.19
N SER A 154 -18.02 -1.38 -4.03
CA SER A 154 -19.46 -1.36 -3.77
C SER A 154 -20.26 -1.48 -5.05
N ARG A 155 -21.58 -1.68 -4.91
CA ARG A 155 -22.48 -1.86 -6.06
C ARG A 155 -23.08 -0.55 -6.56
N ASN A 156 -23.02 0.51 -5.77
CA ASN A 156 -23.56 1.83 -6.09
C ASN A 156 -22.74 2.94 -5.42
N TRP A 157 -23.02 4.18 -5.82
CA TRP A 157 -22.34 5.37 -5.29
C TRP A 157 -22.55 5.58 -3.78
N ALA A 158 -23.78 5.39 -3.27
CA ALA A 158 -24.09 5.64 -1.86
C ALA A 158 -23.26 4.76 -0.91
N GLU A 159 -23.16 3.47 -1.23
CA GLU A 159 -22.28 2.53 -0.53
C GLU A 159 -20.79 2.90 -0.69
N CYS A 160 -20.36 3.26 -1.90
CA CYS A 160 -18.97 3.67 -2.17
C CYS A 160 -18.59 4.87 -1.28
N TYR A 161 -19.46 5.88 -1.27
CA TYR A 161 -19.28 7.09 -0.50
C TYR A 161 -19.27 6.79 1.00
N HIS A 162 -20.16 5.91 1.50
CA HIS A 162 -20.11 5.47 2.89
C HIS A 162 -18.76 4.82 3.26
N LEU A 163 -18.21 3.95 2.40
CA LEU A 163 -16.91 3.32 2.61
C LEU A 163 -15.76 4.33 2.57
N LEU A 164 -15.79 5.31 1.65
CA LEU A 164 -14.81 6.41 1.61
C LEU A 164 -14.83 7.22 2.91
N ARG A 165 -16.01 7.62 3.38
CA ARG A 165 -16.18 8.33 4.66
C ARG A 165 -15.58 7.53 5.80
N LYS A 166 -15.85 6.22 5.86
CA LYS A 166 -15.29 5.33 6.89
C LYS A 166 -13.76 5.32 6.89
N GLN A 167 -13.12 5.23 5.72
CA GLN A 167 -11.66 5.26 5.62
C GLN A 167 -11.08 6.61 6.06
N ILE A 168 -11.68 7.73 5.60
CA ILE A 168 -11.24 9.08 5.95
C ILE A 168 -11.45 9.36 7.44
N SER A 169 -12.62 9.05 7.99
CA SER A 169 -12.93 9.19 9.41
C SER A 169 -12.00 8.34 10.29
N GLY A 170 -11.64 7.13 9.84
CA GLY A 170 -10.67 6.28 10.52
C GLY A 170 -9.28 6.93 10.63
N GLU A 171 -8.84 7.60 9.57
CA GLU A 171 -7.58 8.33 9.57
C GLU A 171 -7.64 9.59 10.45
N PHE A 172 -8.76 10.31 10.48
CA PHE A 172 -8.98 11.37 11.47
C PHE A 172 -8.95 10.83 12.90
N ALA A 173 -9.55 9.66 13.14
CA ALA A 173 -9.57 9.04 14.47
C ALA A 173 -8.16 8.64 14.95
N ARG A 174 -7.29 8.20 14.02
CA ARG A 174 -5.87 7.94 14.30
C ARG A 174 -5.14 9.18 14.82
N HIS A 175 -5.59 10.36 14.41
CA HIS A 175 -5.09 11.65 14.87
C HIS A 175 -6.00 12.34 15.90
N SER A 176 -6.84 11.59 16.62
CA SER A 176 -7.79 12.14 17.60
C SER A 176 -7.17 13.09 18.64
N TRP A 177 -5.91 12.85 19.00
CA TRP A 177 -5.11 13.71 19.88
C TRP A 177 -4.91 15.15 19.33
N LEU A 178 -5.10 15.39 18.03
CA LEU A 178 -5.10 16.73 17.44
C LEU A 178 -6.20 17.62 18.03
N GLY A 179 -7.36 17.05 18.38
CA GLY A 179 -8.53 17.83 18.79
C GLY A 179 -8.28 18.76 19.98
N GLU A 180 -7.34 18.42 20.87
CA GLU A 180 -6.95 19.26 22.02
C GLU A 180 -6.05 20.44 21.64
N ASN A 181 -5.41 20.37 20.46
CA ASN A 181 -4.42 21.34 19.99
C ASN A 181 -4.93 22.23 18.85
N LEU A 182 -6.21 22.10 18.49
CA LEU A 182 -6.89 22.86 17.44
C LEU A 182 -7.73 24.00 18.04
N SER A 183 -7.94 25.06 17.25
CA SER A 183 -8.90 26.11 17.63
C SER A 183 -10.33 25.57 17.67
N SER A 184 -11.25 26.26 18.37
CA SER A 184 -12.64 25.77 18.50
C SER A 184 -13.32 25.48 17.16
N PRO A 185 -13.22 26.33 16.12
CA PRO A 185 -13.81 26.03 14.81
C PRO A 185 -13.15 24.85 14.09
N GLU A 186 -11.82 24.75 14.12
CA GLU A 186 -11.08 23.64 13.51
C GLU A 186 -11.41 22.31 14.20
N ARG A 187 -11.52 22.34 15.53
CA ARG A 187 -11.89 21.19 16.34
C ARG A 187 -13.29 20.69 16.01
N GLU A 188 -14.26 21.60 15.87
CA GLU A 188 -15.63 21.24 15.48
C GLU A 188 -15.64 20.53 14.13
N GLN A 189 -14.95 21.09 13.13
CA GLN A 189 -14.84 20.49 11.80
C GLN A 189 -14.10 19.15 11.82
N PHE A 190 -13.00 19.06 12.58
CA PHE A 190 -12.24 17.83 12.75
C PHE A 190 -13.09 16.72 13.37
N GLU A 191 -13.82 17.02 14.43
CA GLU A 191 -14.70 16.07 15.12
C GLU A 191 -15.88 15.65 14.24
N LYS A 192 -16.47 16.56 13.46
CA LYS A 192 -17.52 16.27 12.49
C LYS A 192 -17.09 15.21 11.47
N ILE A 193 -15.89 15.36 10.89
CA ILE A 193 -15.33 14.37 9.96
C ILE A 193 -14.96 13.08 10.71
N ARG A 194 -14.33 13.18 11.88
CA ARG A 194 -13.91 12.02 12.69
C ARG A 194 -15.09 11.13 13.09
N MET A 195 -16.24 11.71 13.43
CA MET A 195 -17.43 10.99 13.87
C MET A 195 -18.28 10.43 12.74
N GLY A 196 -17.98 10.74 11.47
CA GLY A 196 -18.82 10.26 10.38
C GLY A 196 -20.02 11.17 10.07
N GLU A 197 -19.99 12.43 10.50
CA GLU A 197 -21.13 13.37 10.46
C GLU A 197 -20.97 14.47 9.40
N GLY A 198 -19.84 14.49 8.70
CA GLY A 198 -19.58 15.41 7.59
C GLY A 198 -20.49 15.20 6.38
N ASP A 199 -20.70 16.28 5.63
CA ASP A 199 -21.34 16.26 4.31
C ASP A 199 -20.32 15.97 3.19
N LEU A 200 -20.79 15.93 1.94
CA LEU A 200 -19.95 15.62 0.78
C LEU A 200 -18.76 16.57 0.63
N ALA A 201 -18.96 17.88 0.87
CA ALA A 201 -17.89 18.86 0.74
C ALA A 201 -16.83 18.66 1.83
N ASP A 202 -17.25 18.36 3.06
CA ASP A 202 -16.33 18.06 4.17
C ASP A 202 -15.38 16.91 3.79
N TYR A 203 -15.92 15.81 3.27
CA TYR A 203 -15.11 14.65 2.89
C TYR A 203 -14.27 14.89 1.64
N MET A 204 -14.74 15.69 0.69
CA MET A 204 -13.96 16.09 -0.49
C MET A 204 -12.77 16.99 -0.13
N HIS A 205 -12.81 17.71 1.00
CA HIS A 205 -11.72 18.57 1.46
C HIS A 205 -10.91 17.99 2.64
N ALA A 206 -11.37 16.89 3.24
CA ALA A 206 -10.80 16.29 4.44
C ALA A 206 -9.28 16.06 4.38
N LEU A 207 -8.73 15.66 3.22
CA LEU A 207 -7.28 15.44 3.07
C LEU A 207 -6.46 16.74 3.21
N LEU A 208 -6.98 17.84 2.66
CA LEU A 208 -6.37 19.17 2.80
C LEU A 208 -6.48 19.67 4.23
N ASP A 209 -7.66 19.52 4.84
CA ASP A 209 -7.90 19.99 6.21
C ASP A 209 -7.03 19.24 7.21
N LEU A 210 -6.97 17.91 7.14
CA LEU A 210 -6.09 17.12 7.99
C LEU A 210 -4.62 17.50 7.81
N SER A 211 -4.20 17.78 6.57
CA SER A 211 -2.83 18.24 6.30
C SER A 211 -2.52 19.56 6.99
N ARG A 212 -3.47 20.51 6.99
CA ARG A 212 -3.31 21.81 7.64
C ARG A 212 -3.25 21.66 9.16
N TYR A 213 -4.14 20.85 9.73
CA TYR A 213 -4.18 20.57 11.17
C TYR A 213 -2.86 19.95 11.64
N LEU A 214 -2.36 18.96 10.91
CA LEU A 214 -1.08 18.32 11.21
C LEU A 214 0.09 19.30 11.10
N GLU A 215 0.19 20.08 10.02
CA GLU A 215 1.26 21.09 9.90
C GLU A 215 1.18 22.12 11.02
N HIS A 216 -0.03 22.57 11.36
CA HIS A 216 -0.24 23.56 12.41
C HIS A 216 0.30 23.08 13.76
N VAL A 217 0.05 21.81 14.13
CA VAL A 217 0.48 21.25 15.42
C VAL A 217 1.94 20.80 15.40
N TYR A 218 2.37 20.09 14.36
CA TYR A 218 3.75 19.57 14.28
C TYR A 218 4.80 20.61 13.87
N LYS A 219 4.38 21.75 13.29
CA LYS A 219 5.25 22.74 12.62
C LYS A 219 6.16 22.12 11.55
N ALA A 220 5.68 21.05 10.92
CA ALA A 220 6.38 20.31 9.89
C ALA A 220 5.43 19.98 8.73
N LYS A 221 5.96 19.98 7.51
CA LYS A 221 5.20 19.60 6.32
C LYS A 221 4.80 18.12 6.40
N VAL A 222 3.62 17.81 5.86
CA VAL A 222 2.96 16.51 5.95
C VAL A 222 3.33 15.63 4.77
N MET A 223 3.49 14.33 5.04
CA MET A 223 3.54 13.30 4.01
C MET A 223 2.19 12.65 3.81
N ILE A 224 1.80 12.41 2.56
CA ILE A 224 0.52 11.78 2.22
C ILE A 224 0.79 10.46 1.49
N LEU A 225 0.39 9.34 2.10
CA LEU A 225 0.54 8.00 1.54
C LEU A 225 -0.85 7.43 1.28
N ILE A 226 -1.14 7.07 0.03
CA ILE A 226 -2.46 6.52 -0.36
C ILE A 226 -2.26 5.22 -1.13
N ASP A 227 -2.71 4.13 -0.53
CA ASP A 227 -2.69 2.80 -1.13
C ASP A 227 -3.98 2.47 -1.89
N GLU A 228 -3.82 1.75 -2.99
CA GLU A 228 -4.87 1.35 -3.92
C GLU A 228 -5.86 2.48 -4.27
N TYR A 229 -5.34 3.67 -4.61
CA TYR A 229 -6.15 4.86 -4.91
C TYR A 229 -7.20 4.61 -6.02
N ASP A 230 -6.90 3.69 -6.94
CA ASP A 230 -7.72 3.36 -8.10
C ASP A 230 -8.81 2.33 -7.81
N ALA A 231 -8.77 1.61 -6.68
CA ALA A 231 -9.75 0.58 -6.33
C ALA A 231 -11.23 1.02 -6.39
N PRO A 232 -11.65 2.17 -5.79
CA PRO A 232 -13.03 2.63 -5.87
C PRO A 232 -13.43 3.07 -7.28
N ILE A 233 -12.46 3.54 -8.07
CA ILE A 233 -12.68 3.99 -9.45
C ILE A 233 -12.93 2.77 -10.35
N HIS A 234 -12.17 1.68 -10.16
CA HIS A 234 -12.42 0.41 -10.85
C HIS A 234 -13.81 -0.13 -10.52
N ALA A 235 -14.22 -0.07 -9.25
CA ALA A 235 -15.54 -0.50 -8.84
C ALA A 235 -16.65 0.39 -9.45
N GLY A 236 -16.44 1.71 -9.52
CA GLY A 236 -17.36 2.64 -10.16
C GLY A 236 -17.52 2.41 -11.65
N TYR A 237 -16.43 2.07 -12.35
CA TYR A 237 -16.48 1.69 -13.76
C TYR A 237 -17.35 0.45 -13.99
N LEU A 238 -17.11 -0.61 -13.21
CA LEU A 238 -17.82 -1.89 -13.38
C LEU A 238 -19.30 -1.84 -12.97
N ASN A 239 -19.67 -0.94 -12.05
CA ASN A 239 -21.02 -0.88 -11.48
C ASN A 239 -21.79 0.41 -11.86
N GLY A 240 -21.26 1.22 -12.80
CA GLY A 240 -22.00 2.34 -13.39
C GLY A 240 -22.08 3.62 -12.56
N TYR A 241 -21.16 3.85 -11.61
CA TYR A 241 -21.07 5.09 -10.83
C TYR A 241 -19.73 5.84 -11.03
N TYR A 242 -19.12 5.65 -12.21
CA TYR A 242 -17.79 6.18 -12.52
C TYR A 242 -17.71 7.70 -12.43
N SER A 243 -18.73 8.43 -12.90
CA SER A 243 -18.78 9.90 -12.84
C SER A 243 -18.65 10.42 -11.42
N GLU A 244 -19.45 9.87 -10.51
CA GLU A 244 -19.57 10.31 -9.13
C GLU A 244 -18.28 10.08 -8.35
N ILE A 245 -17.65 8.91 -8.53
CA ILE A 245 -16.36 8.62 -7.88
C ILE A 245 -15.23 9.48 -8.45
N ILE A 246 -15.22 9.74 -9.75
CA ILE A 246 -14.21 10.62 -10.35
C ILE A 246 -14.35 12.05 -9.82
N ASP A 247 -15.57 12.56 -9.71
CA ASP A 247 -15.80 13.91 -9.18
C ASP A 247 -15.32 14.03 -7.73
N PHE A 248 -15.59 13.03 -6.89
CA PHE A 248 -15.06 12.97 -5.53
C PHE A 248 -13.54 12.92 -5.51
N ILE A 249 -12.92 11.94 -6.20
CA ILE A 249 -11.47 11.73 -6.14
C ILE A 249 -10.72 12.92 -6.75
N ARG A 250 -11.26 13.56 -7.79
CA ARG A 250 -10.68 14.77 -8.40
C ARG A 250 -10.52 15.89 -7.37
N VAL A 251 -11.57 16.19 -6.61
CA VAL A 251 -11.50 17.25 -5.59
C VAL A 251 -10.68 16.82 -4.39
N PHE A 252 -10.87 15.59 -3.91
CA PHE A 252 -10.13 15.04 -2.77
C PHE A 252 -8.62 15.02 -2.99
N MET A 253 -8.17 14.43 -4.10
CA MET A 253 -6.75 14.39 -4.47
C MET A 253 -6.24 15.75 -4.92
N GLY A 254 -7.06 16.52 -5.65
CA GLY A 254 -6.71 17.86 -6.09
C GLY A 254 -6.41 18.78 -4.91
N ALA A 255 -7.30 18.84 -3.93
CA ALA A 255 -7.14 19.65 -2.73
C ALA A 255 -5.96 19.18 -1.86
N GLY A 256 -5.80 17.87 -1.67
CA GLY A 256 -4.74 17.32 -0.81
C GLY A 256 -3.34 17.32 -1.43
N LEU A 257 -3.22 17.16 -2.76
CA LEU A 257 -1.93 16.92 -3.43
C LEU A 257 -1.47 18.07 -4.34
N LYS A 258 -2.38 18.96 -4.77
CA LYS A 258 -2.06 20.10 -5.64
C LYS A 258 -2.30 21.42 -4.90
N GLY A 259 -1.28 22.27 -4.84
CA GLY A 259 -1.40 23.58 -4.18
C GLY A 259 -1.57 23.50 -2.65
N ASN A 260 -1.53 22.30 -2.08
CA ASN A 260 -1.47 22.10 -0.64
C ASN A 260 -0.10 22.54 -0.14
N ASN A 261 -0.06 23.73 0.47
CA ASN A 261 1.17 24.26 1.04
C ASN A 261 1.71 23.40 2.19
N SER A 262 0.85 22.64 2.87
CA SER A 262 1.24 21.76 3.97
C SER A 262 1.94 20.48 3.50
N LEU A 263 1.87 20.14 2.22
CA LEU A 263 2.47 18.91 1.68
C LEU A 263 4.00 19.03 1.56
N ASN A 264 4.71 18.03 2.10
CA ASN A 264 6.12 17.78 1.80
C ASN A 264 6.23 17.02 0.47
N PHE A 265 5.78 15.76 0.48
CA PHE A 265 5.53 14.97 -0.71
C PHE A 265 4.44 13.92 -0.46
N GLY A 266 3.90 13.37 -1.55
CA GLY A 266 2.91 12.30 -1.51
C GLY A 266 3.31 11.08 -2.35
N VAL A 267 2.91 9.89 -1.91
CA VAL A 267 3.12 8.64 -2.64
C VAL A 267 1.78 7.94 -2.81
N LEU A 268 1.46 7.61 -4.06
CA LEU A 268 0.24 6.90 -4.45
C LEU A 268 0.63 5.53 -5.00
N THR A 269 -0.11 4.49 -4.64
CA THR A 269 0.02 3.16 -5.22
C THR A 269 -1.30 2.69 -5.80
N GLY A 270 -1.21 1.96 -6.91
CA GLY A 270 -2.37 1.43 -7.63
C GLY A 270 -1.96 0.37 -8.63
N ILE A 271 -2.90 -0.09 -9.45
CA ILE A 271 -2.62 -1.03 -10.54
C ILE A 271 -2.49 -0.26 -11.85
N LEU A 272 -3.44 0.62 -12.13
CA LEU A 272 -3.54 1.34 -13.39
C LEU A 272 -3.44 2.84 -13.20
N ARG A 273 -3.19 3.49 -14.31
CA ARG A 273 -3.32 4.93 -14.42
C ARG A 273 -4.79 5.25 -14.66
N VAL A 274 -5.39 6.01 -13.75
CA VAL A 274 -6.64 6.70 -14.06
C VAL A 274 -6.28 7.94 -14.87
N ALA A 275 -7.10 8.27 -15.88
CA ALA A 275 -6.73 9.23 -16.92
C ALA A 275 -6.08 10.50 -16.38
N LYS A 276 -4.96 10.89 -17.01
CA LYS A 276 -4.34 12.18 -16.72
C LYS A 276 -5.34 13.30 -16.95
N GLU A 277 -6.30 13.13 -17.84
CA GLU A 277 -7.28 14.17 -18.15
C GLU A 277 -8.43 14.26 -17.12
N SER A 278 -8.75 13.19 -16.40
CA SER A 278 -9.91 13.15 -15.50
C SER A 278 -9.61 13.43 -14.02
N ILE A 279 -8.47 13.01 -13.47
CA ILE A 279 -8.11 13.29 -12.05
C ILE A 279 -6.86 14.16 -11.96
N PHE A 280 -5.89 13.91 -12.84
CA PHE A 280 -4.55 14.49 -12.73
C PHE A 280 -4.28 15.67 -13.66
N SER A 281 -5.30 16.16 -14.38
CA SER A 281 -5.15 17.24 -15.36
C SER A 281 -4.86 18.55 -14.67
N GLY A 282 -5.32 18.66 -13.42
CA GLY A 282 -4.90 19.71 -12.51
C GLY A 282 -3.51 19.48 -11.91
N ILE A 283 -3.01 18.25 -11.73
CA ILE A 283 -1.80 17.99 -10.93
C ILE A 283 -0.54 18.05 -11.80
N ASN A 284 0.00 19.25 -12.00
CA ASN A 284 1.22 19.46 -12.79
C ASN A 284 2.50 18.91 -12.13
N ASN A 285 2.44 18.48 -10.86
CA ASN A 285 3.59 17.99 -10.10
C ASN A 285 3.59 16.47 -9.89
N LEU A 286 2.73 15.73 -10.61
CA LEU A 286 2.63 14.28 -10.49
C LEU A 286 3.66 13.58 -11.38
N ARG A 287 4.57 12.85 -10.76
CA ARG A 287 5.47 11.91 -11.43
C ARG A 287 4.81 10.52 -11.45
N VAL A 288 4.52 10.00 -12.64
CA VAL A 288 3.99 8.64 -12.81
C VAL A 288 5.14 7.72 -13.19
N CYS A 289 5.41 6.74 -12.33
CA CYS A 289 6.51 5.80 -12.47
C CYS A 289 5.98 4.41 -12.81
N THR A 290 5.84 4.07 -14.10
CA THR A 290 5.26 2.79 -14.55
C THR A 290 6.23 1.62 -14.36
N LEU A 291 5.79 0.39 -14.66
CA LEU A 291 6.66 -0.80 -14.63
C LEU A 291 7.75 -0.74 -15.71
N VAL A 292 7.49 -0.03 -16.81
CA VAL A 292 8.35 -0.06 -18.00
C VAL A 292 9.58 0.85 -17.86
N GLN A 293 9.48 1.84 -16.97
CA GLN A 293 10.52 2.84 -16.73
C GLN A 293 11.63 2.31 -15.80
N GLU A 294 12.83 2.87 -15.93
CA GLU A 294 13.98 2.47 -15.10
C GLU A 294 13.85 2.95 -13.65
N SER A 295 13.16 4.07 -13.43
CA SER A 295 12.88 4.56 -12.07
C SER A 295 11.97 3.59 -11.33
N TYR A 296 12.38 3.21 -10.13
CA TYR A 296 11.74 2.27 -9.22
C TYR A 296 11.60 0.86 -9.81
N ALA A 297 12.43 0.52 -10.80
CA ALA A 297 12.34 -0.74 -11.53
C ALA A 297 12.70 -1.95 -10.66
N ASN A 298 13.65 -1.80 -9.75
CA ASN A 298 14.14 -2.84 -8.84
C ASN A 298 13.56 -2.75 -7.41
N GLN A 299 12.67 -1.78 -7.15
CA GLN A 299 12.07 -1.55 -5.82
C GLN A 299 10.78 -2.36 -5.59
N PHE A 300 10.24 -2.99 -6.63
CA PHE A 300 9.02 -3.80 -6.57
C PHE A 300 9.24 -5.16 -7.24
N GLY A 301 8.58 -6.19 -6.74
CA GLY A 301 8.89 -7.56 -7.15
C GLY A 301 10.19 -8.07 -6.51
N PHE A 302 10.50 -9.35 -6.74
CA PHE A 302 11.78 -9.92 -6.34
C PHE A 302 12.72 -10.02 -7.54
N LEU A 303 13.99 -9.69 -7.33
CA LEU A 303 15.07 -9.90 -8.28
C LEU A 303 15.56 -11.35 -8.23
N GLU A 304 16.31 -11.78 -9.25
CA GLU A 304 16.86 -13.15 -9.33
C GLU A 304 17.71 -13.50 -8.11
N ASP A 305 18.58 -12.60 -7.67
CA ASP A 305 19.45 -12.77 -6.51
C ASP A 305 18.64 -12.82 -5.20
N GLU A 306 17.60 -12.01 -5.07
CA GLU A 306 16.68 -12.05 -3.92
C GLU A 306 15.88 -13.35 -3.86
N VAL A 307 15.41 -13.85 -5.01
CA VAL A 307 14.75 -15.15 -5.11
C VAL A 307 15.72 -16.27 -4.75
N ALA A 308 16.92 -16.27 -5.31
CA ALA A 308 17.94 -17.27 -5.00
C ALA A 308 18.31 -17.28 -3.51
N ALA A 309 18.48 -16.10 -2.89
CA ALA A 309 18.76 -15.98 -1.47
C ALA A 309 17.60 -16.47 -0.59
N MET A 310 16.35 -16.22 -0.98
CA MET A 310 15.18 -16.74 -0.27
C MET A 310 15.09 -18.26 -0.38
N LEU A 311 15.22 -18.80 -1.58
CA LEU A 311 15.19 -20.25 -1.80
C LEU A 311 16.30 -20.94 -1.02
N ALA A 312 17.51 -20.37 -0.99
CA ALA A 312 18.61 -20.91 -0.19
C ALA A 312 18.31 -20.89 1.31
N TYR A 313 17.78 -19.78 1.81
CA TYR A 313 17.41 -19.67 3.23
C TYR A 313 16.40 -20.73 3.68
N PHE A 314 15.50 -21.13 2.77
CA PHE A 314 14.47 -22.14 3.02
C PHE A 314 14.84 -23.54 2.50
N GLU A 315 16.10 -23.79 2.13
CA GLU A 315 16.63 -25.09 1.67
C GLU A 315 15.91 -25.60 0.39
N LEU A 316 15.68 -24.69 -0.55
CA LEU A 316 14.98 -24.91 -1.83
C LEU A 316 15.82 -24.44 -3.04
N GLU A 317 17.15 -24.37 -2.95
CA GLU A 317 18.00 -23.88 -4.05
C GLU A 317 17.80 -24.66 -5.36
N ASN A 318 17.53 -25.96 -5.24
CA ASN A 318 17.27 -26.85 -6.36
C ASN A 318 16.01 -26.48 -7.18
N LYS A 319 15.14 -25.60 -6.67
CA LYS A 319 13.93 -25.14 -7.37
C LYS A 319 14.13 -23.90 -8.23
N LEU A 320 15.32 -23.28 -8.22
CA LEU A 320 15.54 -22.01 -8.94
C LEU A 320 15.23 -22.11 -10.44
N ASP A 321 15.61 -23.19 -11.12
CA ASP A 321 15.33 -23.37 -12.56
C ASP A 321 13.84 -23.59 -12.87
N GLU A 322 13.09 -24.23 -11.98
CA GLU A 322 11.64 -24.39 -12.10
C GLU A 322 10.94 -23.04 -11.85
N VAL A 323 11.37 -22.30 -10.82
CA VAL A 323 10.92 -20.95 -10.49
C VAL A 323 11.15 -19.99 -11.65
N ARG A 324 12.34 -20.04 -12.29
CA ARG A 324 12.66 -19.23 -13.46
C ARG A 324 11.71 -19.48 -14.63
N ARG A 325 11.31 -20.75 -14.84
CA ARG A 325 10.37 -21.13 -15.91
C ARG A 325 8.94 -20.70 -15.61
N TRP A 326 8.50 -20.74 -14.36
CA TRP A 326 7.12 -20.49 -13.98
C TRP A 326 6.79 -19.04 -13.62
N TYR A 327 7.74 -18.32 -13.02
CA TYR A 327 7.45 -17.05 -12.34
C TYR A 327 8.31 -15.85 -12.80
N ASN A 328 9.33 -16.05 -13.66
CA ASN A 328 10.20 -14.98 -14.19
C ASN A 328 9.57 -14.26 -15.40
N GLY A 329 8.36 -13.72 -15.21
CA GLY A 329 7.53 -13.24 -16.31
C GLY A 329 7.50 -11.73 -16.55
N TYR A 330 8.00 -10.91 -15.63
CA TYR A 330 7.88 -9.45 -15.75
C TYR A 330 9.21 -8.78 -16.07
N GLN A 331 9.17 -7.88 -17.04
CA GLN A 331 10.24 -6.94 -17.33
C GLN A 331 9.89 -5.60 -16.67
N SER A 332 10.70 -5.17 -15.71
CA SER A 332 10.57 -3.91 -14.98
C SER A 332 11.80 -3.05 -15.29
N GLY A 333 11.67 -2.03 -16.13
CA GLY A 333 12.82 -1.35 -16.73
C GLY A 333 13.79 -2.34 -17.37
N SER A 334 15.07 -2.26 -17.02
CA SER A 334 16.12 -3.22 -17.41
C SER A 334 16.10 -4.54 -16.61
N TYR A 335 15.35 -4.60 -15.50
CA TYR A 335 15.33 -5.73 -14.58
C TYR A 335 14.28 -6.77 -14.95
N LYS A 336 14.61 -8.05 -14.70
CA LYS A 336 13.64 -9.14 -14.66
C LYS A 336 13.18 -9.33 -13.23
N VAL A 337 11.88 -9.27 -13.01
CA VAL A 337 11.29 -9.34 -11.68
C VAL A 337 10.26 -10.46 -11.56
N TYR A 338 10.30 -11.13 -10.42
CA TYR A 338 9.40 -12.19 -10.03
C TYR A 338 8.23 -11.62 -9.22
N ASN A 339 7.06 -12.22 -9.37
CA ASN A 339 5.90 -11.91 -8.53
C ASN A 339 6.15 -12.38 -7.09
N PRO A 340 6.22 -11.48 -6.09
CA PRO A 340 6.54 -11.83 -4.70
C PRO A 340 5.59 -12.88 -4.11
N TRP A 341 4.29 -12.75 -4.36
CA TRP A 341 3.29 -13.68 -3.84
C TRP A 341 3.51 -15.11 -4.33
N SER A 342 3.87 -15.29 -5.60
CA SER A 342 4.15 -16.61 -6.17
C SER A 342 5.38 -17.25 -5.52
N ILE A 343 6.44 -16.45 -5.27
CA ILE A 343 7.66 -16.93 -4.62
C ILE A 343 7.44 -17.24 -3.14
N ILE A 344 6.75 -16.36 -2.41
CA ILE A 344 6.41 -16.53 -0.99
C ILE A 344 5.55 -17.78 -0.80
N ASN A 345 4.53 -18.01 -1.64
CA ASN A 345 3.70 -19.20 -1.56
C ASN A 345 4.46 -20.47 -1.96
N LEU A 346 5.34 -20.41 -2.96
CA LEU A 346 6.19 -21.55 -3.29
C LEU A 346 7.07 -21.94 -2.10
N ALA A 347 7.75 -20.97 -1.48
CA ALA A 347 8.56 -21.22 -0.30
C ALA A 347 7.69 -21.78 0.86
N GLY A 348 6.52 -21.17 1.08
CA GLY A 348 5.55 -21.58 2.10
C GLY A 348 5.04 -23.01 1.94
N ASN A 349 4.86 -23.44 0.69
CA ASN A 349 4.43 -24.78 0.32
C ASN A 349 5.63 -25.69 -0.01
N LYS A 350 6.79 -25.47 0.61
CA LYS A 350 7.96 -26.37 0.54
C LYS A 350 8.42 -26.67 -0.90
N GLY A 351 8.39 -25.65 -1.77
CA GLY A 351 8.87 -25.76 -3.14
C GLY A 351 7.87 -26.32 -4.15
N VAL A 352 6.61 -26.55 -3.77
CA VAL A 352 5.57 -27.01 -4.70
C VAL A 352 5.22 -25.89 -5.69
N ILE A 353 5.37 -26.18 -6.98
CA ILE A 353 5.03 -25.28 -8.08
C ILE A 353 3.52 -25.30 -8.32
N GLN A 354 2.88 -24.13 -8.30
CA GLN A 354 1.45 -23.98 -8.58
C GLN A 354 1.17 -22.62 -9.22
N ALA A 355 -0.01 -22.46 -9.81
CA ALA A 355 -0.46 -21.17 -10.30
C ALA A 355 -0.97 -20.27 -9.15
N TYR A 356 -0.11 -19.95 -8.17
CA TYR A 356 -0.46 -19.18 -6.97
C TYR A 356 -1.08 -17.80 -7.25
N TRP A 357 -0.91 -17.29 -8.47
CA TRP A 357 -1.50 -16.03 -8.94
C TRP A 357 -3.01 -16.16 -9.27
N VAL A 358 -3.49 -17.32 -9.73
CA VAL A 358 -4.84 -17.53 -10.29
C VAL A 358 -5.95 -17.28 -9.26
N ASN A 359 -5.69 -17.59 -7.99
CA ASN A 359 -6.69 -17.48 -6.91
C ASN A 359 -6.76 -16.07 -6.28
N THR A 360 -6.04 -15.08 -6.81
CA THR A 360 -5.91 -13.75 -6.17
C THR A 360 -6.63 -12.61 -6.88
N SER A 361 -7.30 -12.85 -8.01
CA SER A 361 -7.90 -11.76 -8.81
C SER A 361 -9.39 -11.90 -9.07
N ASP A 362 -10.09 -10.83 -8.75
CA ASP A 362 -11.30 -10.42 -9.44
C ASP A 362 -10.97 -10.12 -10.91
N ASN A 363 -11.23 -11.12 -11.78
CA ASN A 363 -10.99 -11.08 -13.23
C ASN A 363 -12.17 -10.48 -14.00
N LEU A 364 -13.15 -9.86 -13.31
CA LEU A 364 -14.35 -9.33 -13.95
C LEU A 364 -14.03 -8.35 -15.08
N LEU A 365 -13.08 -7.43 -14.89
CA LEU A 365 -12.72 -6.46 -15.92
C LEU A 365 -12.02 -7.11 -17.12
N VAL A 366 -11.12 -8.08 -16.91
CA VAL A 366 -10.50 -8.84 -18.02
C VAL A 366 -11.56 -9.61 -18.80
N ARG A 367 -12.52 -10.23 -18.10
CA ARG A 367 -13.65 -10.92 -18.72
C ARG A 367 -14.56 -9.97 -19.50
N ASP A 368 -14.82 -8.78 -18.97
CA ASP A 368 -15.66 -7.77 -19.63
C ASP A 368 -14.99 -7.24 -20.90
N ILE A 369 -13.69 -6.90 -20.81
CA ILE A 369 -12.87 -6.50 -21.96
C ILE A 369 -12.89 -7.59 -23.02
N LEU A 370 -12.55 -8.84 -22.66
CA LEU A 370 -12.53 -9.97 -23.59
C LEU A 370 -13.88 -10.21 -24.28
N LYS A 371 -15.00 -10.02 -23.57
CA LYS A 371 -16.34 -10.16 -24.16
C LYS A 371 -16.57 -9.12 -25.25
N LYS A 372 -16.19 -7.87 -24.98
CA LYS A 372 -16.32 -6.71 -25.87
C LYS A 372 -15.26 -6.68 -26.99
N SER A 373 -14.12 -7.37 -26.81
CA SER A 373 -13.02 -7.37 -27.78
C SER A 373 -13.39 -8.02 -29.12
N GLN A 374 -12.74 -7.53 -30.17
CA GLN A 374 -12.84 -8.04 -31.54
C GLN A 374 -12.44 -9.52 -31.65
N PRO A 375 -12.95 -10.28 -32.63
CA PRO A 375 -12.66 -11.72 -32.78
C PRO A 375 -11.16 -12.05 -32.83
N TYR A 376 -10.36 -11.26 -33.54
CA TYR A 376 -8.92 -11.52 -33.67
C TYR A 376 -8.16 -11.42 -32.33
N ILE A 377 -8.62 -10.58 -31.39
CA ILE A 377 -8.04 -10.51 -30.03
C ILE A 377 -8.29 -11.83 -29.28
N LYS A 378 -9.44 -12.46 -29.50
CA LYS A 378 -9.76 -13.76 -28.89
C LYS A 378 -8.88 -14.86 -29.48
N GLU A 379 -8.65 -14.84 -30.79
CA GLU A 379 -7.69 -15.73 -31.46
C GLU A 379 -6.26 -15.53 -30.91
N ASP A 380 -5.84 -14.30 -30.68
CA ASP A 380 -4.52 -14.02 -30.09
C ASP A 380 -4.40 -14.53 -28.65
N VAL A 381 -5.47 -14.47 -27.86
CA VAL A 381 -5.53 -15.10 -26.54
C VAL A 381 -5.44 -16.62 -26.66
N GLU A 382 -6.10 -17.23 -27.65
CA GLU A 382 -6.00 -18.66 -27.91
C GLU A 382 -4.56 -19.06 -28.30
N LYS A 383 -3.87 -18.31 -29.16
CA LYS A 383 -2.45 -18.55 -29.50
C LYS A 383 -1.58 -18.54 -28.24
N LEU A 384 -1.76 -17.54 -27.37
CA LEU A 384 -1.05 -17.46 -26.10
C LEU A 384 -1.34 -18.66 -25.17
N MET A 385 -2.59 -19.17 -25.16
CA MET A 385 -2.95 -20.36 -24.40
C MET A 385 -2.27 -21.64 -24.93
N HIS A 386 -1.97 -21.70 -26.24
CA HIS A 386 -1.19 -22.77 -26.85
C HIS A 386 0.32 -22.63 -26.67
N GLY A 387 0.77 -21.59 -25.94
CA GLY A 387 2.18 -21.34 -25.67
C GLY A 387 2.91 -20.59 -26.78
N GLU A 388 2.19 -20.06 -27.77
CA GLU A 388 2.75 -19.17 -28.77
C GLU A 388 3.08 -17.81 -28.17
N SER A 389 3.86 -17.00 -28.90
CA SER A 389 4.24 -15.65 -28.52
C SER A 389 3.51 -14.61 -29.37
N LEU A 390 3.02 -13.55 -28.72
CA LEU A 390 2.42 -12.39 -29.37
C LEU A 390 3.34 -11.18 -29.24
N HIS A 391 3.47 -10.39 -30.29
CA HIS A 391 4.06 -9.05 -30.25
C HIS A 391 2.94 -8.01 -30.40
N THR A 392 2.81 -7.13 -29.43
CA THR A 392 1.78 -6.09 -29.39
C THR A 392 2.33 -4.80 -28.80
N LEU A 393 1.69 -3.67 -29.12
CA LEU A 393 2.05 -2.37 -28.59
C LEU A 393 1.40 -2.17 -27.22
N ILE A 394 2.23 -1.87 -26.22
CA ILE A 394 1.79 -1.52 -24.87
C ILE A 394 1.61 0.00 -24.80
N ASN A 395 0.42 0.44 -24.43
CA ASN A 395 0.08 1.85 -24.21
C ASN A 395 0.19 2.16 -22.71
N GLU A 396 1.33 2.71 -22.30
CA GLU A 396 1.56 3.12 -20.89
C GLU A 396 0.64 4.24 -20.41
N ASN A 397 -0.03 4.93 -21.33
CA ASN A 397 -0.95 6.00 -21.03
C ASN A 397 -2.42 5.53 -20.99
N LEU A 398 -2.69 4.22 -21.18
CA LEU A 398 -4.04 3.68 -21.18
C LEU A 398 -4.78 4.05 -19.90
N THR A 399 -5.98 4.59 -20.08
CA THR A 399 -6.87 4.97 -18.99
C THR A 399 -8.06 4.04 -18.91
N LEU A 400 -8.80 4.05 -17.79
CA LEU A 400 -10.01 3.24 -17.64
C LEU A 400 -11.09 3.53 -18.69
N LEU A 401 -11.18 4.78 -19.17
CA LEU A 401 -12.15 5.18 -20.18
C LEU A 401 -11.74 4.74 -21.58
N ASP A 402 -10.45 4.62 -21.84
CA ASP A 402 -9.94 4.16 -23.12
C ASP A 402 -10.14 2.65 -23.30
N ILE A 403 -10.49 1.91 -22.25
CA ILE A 403 -10.61 0.45 -22.28
C ILE A 403 -11.59 -0.05 -23.34
N ASP A 404 -12.74 0.62 -23.44
CA ASP A 404 -13.79 0.21 -24.38
C ASP A 404 -13.46 0.64 -25.83
N HIS A 405 -12.42 1.45 -26.04
CA HIS A 405 -12.06 2.04 -27.34
C HIS A 405 -10.64 1.69 -27.83
N ASP A 406 -9.74 1.25 -26.95
CA ASP A 406 -8.38 0.85 -27.27
C ASP A 406 -8.32 -0.67 -27.42
N GLU A 407 -8.11 -1.13 -28.64
CA GLU A 407 -8.00 -2.55 -28.99
C GLU A 407 -6.84 -3.26 -28.25
N ASN A 408 -5.83 -2.50 -27.81
CA ASN A 408 -4.70 -3.01 -27.03
C ASN A 408 -4.93 -2.94 -25.51
N ALA A 409 -6.09 -2.45 -25.04
CA ALA A 409 -6.39 -2.32 -23.61
C ALA A 409 -6.21 -3.65 -22.88
N LEU A 410 -6.68 -4.75 -23.49
CA LEU A 410 -6.54 -6.09 -22.93
C LEU A 410 -5.07 -6.43 -22.62
N TRP A 411 -4.15 -6.17 -23.54
CA TRP A 411 -2.73 -6.51 -23.39
C TRP A 411 -2.07 -5.73 -22.27
N ASN A 412 -2.39 -4.44 -22.13
CA ASN A 412 -1.96 -3.62 -21.00
C ASN A 412 -2.47 -4.18 -19.66
N PHE A 413 -3.74 -4.59 -19.61
CA PHE A 413 -4.34 -5.20 -18.43
C PHE A 413 -3.70 -6.54 -18.06
N LEU A 414 -3.41 -7.37 -19.07
CA LEU A 414 -2.74 -8.66 -18.88
C LEU A 414 -1.31 -8.45 -18.38
N LEU A 415 -0.56 -7.47 -18.91
CA LEU A 415 0.77 -7.12 -18.40
C LEU A 415 0.74 -6.72 -16.92
N LEU A 416 -0.27 -5.96 -16.49
CA LEU A 416 -0.38 -5.48 -15.10
C LEU A 416 -1.06 -6.47 -14.15
N ARG A 417 -1.51 -7.63 -14.63
CA ARG A 417 -2.23 -8.63 -13.80
C ARG A 417 -1.74 -10.06 -13.93
N ILE A 418 -1.09 -10.44 -15.03
CA ILE A 418 -0.76 -11.83 -15.35
C ILE A 418 0.75 -11.99 -15.55
N SER A 419 1.34 -12.85 -14.72
CA SER A 419 2.79 -13.12 -14.67
C SER A 419 3.27 -14.19 -15.66
N ARG A 420 2.36 -14.80 -16.42
CA ARG A 420 2.67 -16.03 -17.17
C ARG A 420 3.17 -15.79 -18.59
N TYR A 421 3.12 -14.55 -19.08
CA TYR A 421 3.49 -14.26 -20.46
C TYR A 421 4.89 -13.67 -20.51
N ARG A 422 5.80 -14.46 -21.08
CA ARG A 422 7.16 -14.04 -21.41
C ARG A 422 7.08 -13.06 -22.57
N MET A 423 6.86 -11.77 -22.28
CA MET A 423 6.92 -10.75 -23.32
C MET A 423 8.39 -10.46 -23.63
N LYS A 424 8.88 -11.03 -24.73
CA LYS A 424 10.11 -10.56 -25.36
C LYS A 424 9.76 -9.30 -26.13
N ARG A 425 10.45 -8.20 -25.84
CA ARG A 425 10.46 -7.02 -26.70
C ARG A 425 10.97 -7.38 -28.08
#